data_AF-A0A9D1T3T4-F1
#
_entry.id   AF-A0A9D1T3T4-F1
#
_cell.length_a   1.000
_cell.length_b   1.000
_cell.length_c   1.000
_cell.angle_alpha   90.00
_cell.angle_beta   90.00
_cell.angle_gamma   90.00
#
_symmetry.space_group_name_H-M   'P 1'
#
loop_
_entity.id
_entity.type
_entity.pdbx_description
1 polymer ?
#
loop_
_entity_poly.entity_id
_entity_poly.type
_entity_poly.pdbx_seq_one_letter_code
_entity_poly.pdbx_strand_id
1 'polypeptide(L)'
;LFPYKENMLLSLTPDGVLSGYSLGSLDAESCKIKRIRRLDSLLVPAVAYRPQTDTVLSFCGNMGDESPCCITEYSLEDDDMMIHSRHYLDVSDDTDFFLGVHENIVTALLGSGDSIITFDFLNPPDSITIFGNMINSEVIYSFEKTSGILVRQGNMDSQKLTLKLLAGDSDFDIFQASSGFHNFVNSDSYVDLTEIDSLRKRIEENAAARFVVSYDDKYFGVPTRIGDPWSEEMNPEDGSPTSYSILRSEQIYYAYNIDISEKRYSDPDGDELYKLLRFIHDNPGGNKGKMPFGDDITILDGAVYLLNPKSENRENAVRFLEYVLDVFSGKIPGVVSEELYYPELESLENCYVQWKCRPLELIGPVLNARNQIIAQGDSLSSGDIKKLARETAAQVAMMIGE
;
A
#
# COMPACT_ATOMS: atom_id res chain seq x y z
N LEU A 1 -23.94 -12.28 -20.07
CA LEU A 1 -24.26 -13.49 -19.28
C LEU A 1 -23.55 -14.64 -19.95
N PHE A 2 -22.78 -15.42 -19.20
CA PHE A 2 -21.96 -16.51 -19.75
C PHE A 2 -22.20 -17.79 -18.93
N PRO A 3 -22.02 -18.99 -19.52
CA PRO A 3 -22.19 -20.24 -18.79
C PRO A 3 -21.36 -20.27 -17.50
N TYR A 4 -22.00 -20.68 -16.41
CA TYR A 4 -21.40 -20.90 -15.10
C TYR A 4 -22.01 -22.18 -14.51
N LYS A 5 -21.45 -22.69 -13.41
CA LYS A 5 -21.83 -23.98 -12.80
C LYS A 5 -23.35 -24.24 -12.83
N GLU A 6 -23.72 -25.46 -13.21
CA GLU A 6 -25.10 -25.96 -13.16
C GLU A 6 -26.11 -25.00 -13.85
N ASN A 7 -27.08 -24.49 -13.09
CA ASN A 7 -28.13 -23.58 -13.55
C ASN A 7 -27.76 -22.10 -13.36
N MET A 8 -26.48 -21.80 -13.07
CA MET A 8 -26.03 -20.44 -12.87
C MET A 8 -25.39 -19.86 -14.13
N LEU A 9 -25.43 -18.54 -14.26
CA LEU A 9 -24.75 -17.77 -15.31
C LEU A 9 -23.84 -16.73 -14.67
N LEU A 10 -22.64 -16.54 -15.19
CA LEU A 10 -21.82 -15.40 -14.80
C LEU A 10 -22.45 -14.12 -15.37
N SER A 11 -22.62 -13.12 -14.50
CA SER A 11 -23.10 -11.79 -14.84
C SER A 11 -22.01 -10.76 -14.60
N LEU A 12 -21.97 -9.77 -15.50
CA LEU A 12 -21.17 -8.56 -15.34
C LEU A 12 -22.13 -7.39 -15.34
N THR A 13 -22.07 -6.57 -14.29
CA THR A 13 -22.89 -5.36 -14.17
C THR A 13 -22.00 -4.19 -13.78
N PRO A 14 -22.17 -2.99 -14.34
CA PRO A 14 -21.44 -1.81 -13.87
C PRO A 14 -21.62 -1.60 -12.35
N ASP A 15 -20.55 -1.35 -11.60
CA ASP A 15 -20.59 -1.28 -10.12
C ASP A 15 -21.11 0.08 -9.59
N GLY A 16 -21.79 0.88 -10.41
CA GLY A 16 -22.34 2.20 -10.04
C GLY A 16 -21.30 3.29 -9.75
N VAL A 17 -20.02 2.92 -9.61
CA VAL A 17 -18.86 3.81 -9.53
C VAL A 17 -18.23 3.90 -10.92
N LEU A 18 -17.74 5.07 -11.32
CA LEU A 18 -17.25 5.41 -12.68
C LEU A 18 -16.09 4.55 -13.22
N SER A 19 -15.63 3.52 -12.49
CA SER A 19 -14.48 2.69 -12.85
C SER A 19 -14.60 1.27 -12.24
N GLY A 20 -15.51 0.44 -12.76
CA GLY A 20 -15.53 -0.98 -12.41
C GLY A 20 -16.80 -1.75 -12.77
N TYR A 21 -16.65 -3.07 -12.78
CA TYR A 21 -17.72 -4.04 -13.03
C TYR A 21 -17.83 -5.02 -11.86
N SER A 22 -19.05 -5.29 -11.43
CA SER A 22 -19.37 -6.35 -10.48
C SER A 22 -19.57 -7.66 -11.23
N LEU A 23 -18.71 -8.64 -10.96
CA LEU A 23 -18.88 -10.03 -11.37
C LEU A 23 -19.83 -10.71 -10.39
N GLY A 24 -20.89 -11.32 -10.91
CA GLY A 24 -21.89 -12.04 -10.12
C GLY A 24 -22.24 -13.40 -10.72
N SER A 25 -22.94 -14.21 -9.94
CA SER A 25 -23.66 -15.39 -10.43
C SER A 25 -25.16 -15.10 -10.43
N LEU A 26 -25.80 -15.28 -11.57
CA LEU A 26 -27.25 -15.28 -11.74
C LEU A 26 -27.73 -16.72 -11.71
N ASP A 27 -28.57 -17.06 -10.76
CA ASP A 27 -29.35 -18.30 -10.79
C ASP A 27 -30.47 -18.16 -11.84
N ALA A 28 -30.46 -19.00 -12.87
CA ALA A 28 -31.40 -18.92 -13.99
C ALA A 28 -32.84 -19.31 -13.60
N GLU A 29 -33.03 -20.06 -12.51
CA GLU A 29 -34.36 -20.46 -12.04
C GLU A 29 -34.97 -19.39 -11.12
N SER A 30 -34.18 -18.89 -10.16
CA SER A 30 -34.66 -17.91 -9.18
C SER A 30 -34.51 -16.45 -9.63
N CYS A 31 -33.77 -16.21 -10.72
CA CYS A 31 -33.37 -14.89 -11.20
C CYS A 31 -32.63 -14.05 -10.15
N LYS A 32 -32.07 -14.69 -9.11
CA LYS A 32 -31.31 -14.01 -8.06
C LYS A 32 -29.86 -13.85 -8.49
N ILE A 33 -29.33 -12.65 -8.29
CA ILE A 33 -27.93 -12.33 -8.51
C ILE A 33 -27.21 -12.34 -7.16
N LYS A 34 -26.12 -13.11 -7.07
CA LYS A 34 -25.17 -13.04 -5.96
C LYS A 34 -23.89 -12.39 -6.49
N ARG A 35 -23.41 -11.35 -5.80
CA ARG A 35 -22.10 -10.77 -6.09
C ARG A 35 -21.01 -11.79 -5.78
N ILE A 36 -20.11 -11.98 -6.72
CA ILE A 36 -18.89 -12.79 -6.55
C ILE A 36 -17.73 -11.85 -6.25
N ARG A 37 -17.47 -10.85 -7.12
CA ARG A 37 -16.28 -9.98 -7.02
C ARG A 37 -16.47 -8.65 -7.75
N ARG A 38 -15.63 -7.67 -7.46
CA ARG A 38 -15.45 -6.45 -8.28
C ARG A 38 -14.23 -6.62 -9.20
N LEU A 39 -14.38 -6.28 -10.47
CA LEU A 39 -13.30 -6.16 -11.44
C LEU A 39 -13.10 -4.66 -11.72
N ASP A 40 -11.92 -4.15 -11.38
CA ASP A 40 -11.58 -2.77 -11.67
C ASP A 40 -11.19 -2.64 -13.14
N SER A 41 -12.06 -1.97 -13.90
CA SER A 41 -11.90 -1.77 -15.34
C SER A 41 -12.76 -0.60 -15.80
N LEU A 42 -12.22 0.18 -16.75
CA LEU A 42 -12.94 1.26 -17.44
C LEU A 42 -13.76 0.73 -18.63
N LEU A 43 -13.37 -0.42 -19.19
CA LEU A 43 -14.07 -1.11 -20.28
C LEU A 43 -14.81 -2.34 -19.77
N VAL A 44 -15.86 -2.75 -20.48
CA VAL A 44 -16.57 -4.01 -20.19
C VAL A 44 -15.59 -5.17 -20.37
N PRO A 45 -15.25 -5.92 -19.30
CA PRO A 45 -14.30 -7.01 -19.42
C PRO A 45 -14.91 -8.18 -20.20
N ALA A 46 -14.08 -8.84 -21.02
CA ALA A 46 -14.41 -10.17 -21.52
C ALA A 46 -14.12 -11.19 -20.41
N VAL A 47 -15.10 -12.05 -20.09
CA VAL A 47 -14.95 -13.04 -19.02
C VAL A 47 -15.29 -14.45 -19.47
N ALA A 48 -14.57 -15.43 -18.94
CA ALA A 48 -14.84 -16.84 -19.17
C ALA A 48 -14.64 -17.66 -17.89
N TYR A 49 -15.52 -18.62 -17.64
CA TYR A 49 -15.41 -19.57 -16.54
C TYR A 49 -14.56 -20.78 -16.95
N ARG A 50 -13.68 -21.24 -16.06
CA ARG A 50 -12.88 -22.45 -16.24
C ARG A 50 -13.32 -23.53 -15.23
N PRO A 51 -14.08 -24.54 -15.67
CA PRO A 51 -14.62 -25.57 -14.77
C PRO A 51 -13.58 -26.43 -14.05
N GLN A 52 -12.41 -26.64 -14.65
CA GLN A 52 -11.39 -27.57 -14.14
C GLN A 52 -10.72 -27.07 -12.85
N THR A 53 -10.57 -25.76 -12.72
CA THR A 53 -9.86 -25.08 -11.62
C THR A 53 -10.78 -24.21 -10.77
N ASP A 54 -12.07 -24.16 -11.12
CA ASP A 54 -13.05 -23.26 -10.53
C ASP A 54 -12.61 -21.79 -10.50
N THR A 55 -12.14 -21.30 -11.65
CA THR A 55 -11.61 -19.95 -11.81
C THR A 55 -12.40 -19.15 -12.85
N VAL A 56 -12.26 -17.82 -12.80
CA VAL A 56 -12.74 -16.92 -13.85
C VAL A 56 -11.57 -16.19 -14.47
N LEU A 57 -11.50 -16.25 -15.78
CA LEU A 57 -10.60 -15.41 -16.57
C LEU A 57 -11.31 -14.12 -16.91
N SER A 58 -10.59 -13.02 -16.79
CA SER A 58 -11.03 -11.69 -17.19
C SER A 58 -9.97 -11.05 -18.06
N PHE A 59 -10.40 -10.43 -19.15
CA PHE A 59 -9.57 -9.55 -19.95
C PHE A 59 -10.15 -8.14 -19.93
N CYS A 60 -9.28 -7.15 -19.68
CA CYS A 60 -9.59 -5.73 -19.79
C CYS A 60 -8.54 -5.10 -20.71
N GLY A 61 -8.97 -4.48 -21.82
CA GLY A 61 -8.13 -3.52 -22.54
C GLY A 61 -8.11 -2.20 -21.76
N ASN A 62 -6.98 -1.50 -21.74
CA ASN A 62 -6.93 -0.16 -21.15
C ASN A 62 -7.26 0.89 -22.21
N MET A 63 -8.01 1.91 -21.82
CA MET A 63 -8.12 3.17 -22.55
C MET A 63 -7.31 4.21 -21.78
N GLY A 64 -6.04 4.38 -22.16
CA GLY A 64 -5.13 5.37 -21.58
C GLY A 64 -4.20 4.82 -20.48
N ASP A 65 -2.95 5.29 -20.58
CA ASP A 65 -1.73 5.03 -19.80
C ASP A 65 -1.23 3.58 -19.66
N GLU A 66 -0.07 3.35 -20.30
CA GLU A 66 1.09 2.44 -20.11
C GLU A 66 0.96 1.04 -19.46
N SER A 67 -0.18 0.66 -18.91
CA SER A 67 -0.42 -0.65 -18.31
C SER A 67 -0.71 -1.70 -19.39
N PRO A 68 0.06 -2.80 -19.45
CA PRO A 68 -0.05 -3.78 -20.53
C PRO A 68 -1.40 -4.52 -20.48
N CYS A 69 -1.94 -4.78 -21.68
CA CYS A 69 -3.13 -5.62 -21.82
C CYS A 69 -2.83 -7.04 -21.33
N CYS A 70 -3.66 -7.58 -20.43
CA CYS A 70 -3.48 -8.94 -19.95
C CYS A 70 -4.80 -9.67 -19.65
N ILE A 71 -4.76 -11.00 -19.76
CA ILE A 71 -5.82 -11.90 -19.27
C ILE A 71 -5.44 -12.30 -17.85
N THR A 72 -6.30 -12.02 -16.88
CA THR A 72 -6.09 -12.35 -15.46
C THR A 72 -7.03 -13.48 -15.04
N GLU A 73 -6.51 -14.51 -14.39
CA GLU A 73 -7.27 -15.61 -13.79
C GLU A 73 -7.51 -15.37 -12.30
N TYR A 74 -8.76 -15.44 -11.86
CA TYR A 74 -9.20 -15.24 -10.49
C TYR A 74 -9.78 -16.52 -9.90
N SER A 75 -9.42 -16.85 -8.66
CA SER A 75 -10.08 -17.91 -7.89
C SER A 75 -11.54 -17.55 -7.58
N LEU A 76 -12.46 -18.52 -7.70
CA LEU A 76 -13.82 -18.38 -7.18
C LEU A 76 -14.02 -19.01 -5.79
N GLU A 77 -13.11 -19.87 -5.34
CA GLU A 77 -13.19 -20.55 -4.04
C GLU A 77 -12.46 -19.79 -2.92
N ASP A 78 -11.48 -18.95 -3.28
CA ASP A 78 -10.65 -18.23 -2.32
C ASP A 78 -11.23 -16.85 -1.97
N ASP A 79 -11.45 -16.64 -0.67
CA ASP A 79 -11.91 -15.37 -0.09
C ASP A 79 -10.83 -14.27 -0.20
N ASP A 80 -9.54 -14.63 -0.33
CA ASP A 80 -8.39 -13.70 -0.33
C ASP A 80 -8.16 -13.00 -1.69
N MET A 81 -9.10 -13.14 -2.62
CA MET A 81 -9.07 -12.50 -3.94
C MET A 81 -7.86 -12.85 -4.81
N MET A 82 -7.32 -14.05 -4.62
CA MET A 82 -6.08 -14.48 -5.27
C MET A 82 -6.16 -14.52 -6.80
N ILE A 83 -5.14 -13.93 -7.42
CA ILE A 83 -4.85 -14.05 -8.86
C ILE A 83 -4.04 -15.33 -9.08
N HIS A 84 -4.52 -16.22 -9.95
CA HIS A 84 -3.85 -17.47 -10.29
C HIS A 84 -2.86 -17.32 -11.43
N SER A 85 -3.17 -16.47 -12.41
CA SER A 85 -2.30 -16.21 -13.55
C SER A 85 -2.57 -14.85 -14.19
N ARG A 86 -1.56 -14.34 -14.91
CA ARG A 86 -1.67 -13.22 -15.84
C ARG A 86 -0.98 -13.59 -17.14
N HIS A 87 -1.63 -13.30 -18.26
CA HIS A 87 -1.09 -13.52 -19.60
C HIS A 87 -1.08 -12.19 -20.35
N TYR A 88 0.13 -11.65 -20.56
CA TYR A 88 0.33 -10.41 -21.27
C TYR A 88 0.10 -10.58 -22.77
N LEU A 89 -0.66 -9.66 -23.34
CA LEU A 89 -1.00 -9.61 -24.75
C LEU A 89 -0.34 -8.36 -25.35
N ASP A 90 0.32 -8.53 -26.49
CA ASP A 90 0.85 -7.43 -27.30
C ASP A 90 -0.22 -7.01 -28.31
N VAL A 91 -1.12 -6.12 -27.90
CA VAL A 91 -2.33 -5.76 -28.64
C VAL A 91 -2.57 -4.25 -28.61
N SER A 92 -3.15 -3.70 -29.67
CA SER A 92 -3.55 -2.29 -29.74
C SER A 92 -4.84 -2.02 -28.96
N ASP A 93 -4.98 -0.82 -28.40
CA ASP A 93 -6.08 -0.38 -27.54
C ASP A 93 -7.49 -0.53 -28.16
N ASP A 94 -7.62 -0.49 -29.50
CA ASP A 94 -8.91 -0.52 -30.23
C ASP A 94 -9.37 -1.93 -30.66
N THR A 95 -8.99 -2.98 -29.93
CA THR A 95 -9.26 -4.35 -30.34
C THR A 95 -10.56 -4.87 -29.75
N ASP A 96 -11.44 -5.49 -30.54
CA ASP A 96 -12.56 -6.27 -30.00
C ASP A 96 -12.06 -7.63 -29.49
N PHE A 97 -12.52 -8.07 -28.31
CA PHE A 97 -12.02 -9.29 -27.68
C PHE A 97 -13.12 -10.33 -27.46
N PHE A 98 -12.81 -11.59 -27.77
CA PHE A 98 -13.57 -12.76 -27.32
C PHE A 98 -12.65 -13.70 -26.53
N LEU A 99 -13.09 -14.09 -25.35
CA LEU A 99 -12.38 -15.02 -24.48
C LEU A 99 -13.15 -16.33 -24.37
N GLY A 100 -12.48 -17.45 -24.67
CA GLY A 100 -13.02 -18.79 -24.56
C GLY A 100 -12.09 -19.71 -23.79
N VAL A 101 -12.66 -20.71 -23.13
CA VAL A 101 -11.92 -21.78 -22.44
C VAL A 101 -12.42 -23.12 -22.97
N HIS A 102 -11.50 -23.96 -23.41
CA HIS A 102 -11.79 -25.35 -23.74
C HIS A 102 -10.71 -26.24 -23.14
N GLU A 103 -11.11 -27.12 -22.21
CA GLU A 103 -10.18 -27.94 -21.42
C GLU A 103 -9.12 -27.07 -20.71
N ASN A 104 -7.87 -27.16 -21.13
CA ASN A 104 -6.74 -26.41 -20.56
C ASN A 104 -6.25 -25.27 -21.46
N ILE A 105 -6.97 -25.00 -22.55
CA ILE A 105 -6.62 -23.97 -23.52
C ILE A 105 -7.52 -22.77 -23.32
N VAL A 106 -6.90 -21.63 -23.09
CA VAL A 106 -7.56 -20.32 -23.15
C VAL A 106 -7.30 -19.73 -24.52
N THR A 107 -8.37 -19.34 -25.20
CA THR A 107 -8.32 -18.69 -26.50
C THR A 107 -8.80 -17.26 -26.36
N ALA A 108 -7.94 -16.31 -26.72
CA ALA A 108 -8.33 -14.92 -26.92
C ALA A 108 -8.33 -14.63 -28.44
N LEU A 109 -9.47 -14.19 -28.95
CA LEU A 109 -9.62 -13.71 -30.33
C LEU A 109 -9.57 -12.19 -30.33
N LEU A 110 -8.70 -11.66 -31.18
CA LEU A 110 -8.45 -10.23 -31.35
C LEU A 110 -9.06 -9.77 -32.68
N GLY A 111 -10.05 -8.88 -32.62
CA GLY A 111 -10.78 -8.41 -33.79
C GLY A 111 -9.94 -7.59 -34.78
N SER A 112 -8.81 -7.04 -34.32
CA SER A 112 -7.87 -6.27 -35.14
C SER A 112 -6.69 -7.18 -35.56
N GLY A 113 -6.80 -7.80 -36.75
CA GLY A 113 -5.63 -8.37 -37.44
C GLY A 113 -5.52 -9.89 -37.55
N ASP A 114 -6.62 -10.65 -37.54
CA ASP A 114 -6.61 -12.12 -37.77
C ASP A 114 -5.65 -12.89 -36.84
N SER A 115 -5.44 -12.41 -35.61
CA SER A 115 -4.57 -13.07 -34.64
C SER A 115 -5.38 -13.86 -33.61
N ILE A 116 -5.08 -15.16 -33.52
CA ILE A 116 -5.61 -16.04 -32.48
C ILE A 116 -4.45 -16.28 -31.52
N ILE A 117 -4.66 -15.94 -30.25
CA ILE A 117 -3.69 -16.28 -29.21
C ILE A 117 -4.26 -17.42 -28.38
N THR A 118 -3.57 -18.56 -28.41
CA THR A 118 -3.90 -19.73 -27.58
C THR A 118 -2.78 -19.98 -26.58
N PHE A 119 -3.16 -20.18 -25.32
CA PHE A 119 -2.24 -20.49 -24.23
C PHE A 119 -2.58 -21.82 -23.60
N ASP A 120 -1.57 -22.66 -23.35
CA ASP A 120 -1.67 -23.91 -22.60
C ASP A 120 -1.31 -23.66 -21.13
N PHE A 121 -2.28 -23.88 -20.24
CA PHE A 121 -2.19 -23.61 -18.80
C PHE A 121 -1.70 -24.81 -17.96
N LEU A 122 -1.25 -25.90 -18.59
CA LEU A 122 -0.82 -27.10 -17.85
C LEU A 122 0.46 -26.92 -17.02
N ASN A 123 1.25 -25.88 -17.29
CA ASN A 123 2.45 -25.52 -16.52
C ASN A 123 2.36 -24.05 -16.12
N PRO A 124 1.76 -23.70 -14.97
CA PRO A 124 1.75 -22.33 -14.50
C PRO A 124 3.20 -21.84 -14.34
N PRO A 125 3.49 -20.56 -14.67
CA PRO A 125 4.81 -20.01 -14.43
C PRO A 125 5.16 -20.07 -12.94
N ASP A 126 6.46 -20.06 -12.64
CA ASP A 126 6.92 -19.78 -11.28
C ASP A 126 6.23 -18.53 -10.75
N SER A 127 5.85 -18.54 -9.48
CA SER A 127 5.08 -17.43 -8.91
C SER A 127 5.50 -17.09 -7.49
N ILE A 128 5.19 -15.86 -7.11
CA ILE A 128 5.23 -15.39 -5.73
C ILE A 128 3.85 -14.84 -5.37
N THR A 129 3.51 -14.87 -4.09
CA THR A 129 2.28 -14.26 -3.57
C THR A 129 2.59 -13.07 -2.68
N ILE A 130 1.90 -11.94 -2.93
CA ILE A 130 2.00 -10.71 -2.14
C ILE A 130 0.65 -10.36 -1.52
N PHE A 131 0.64 -10.05 -0.22
CA PHE A 131 -0.50 -9.46 0.47
C PHE A 131 -0.25 -7.99 0.82
N GLY A 132 -1.09 -7.07 0.33
CA GLY A 132 -0.93 -5.64 0.62
C GLY A 132 -1.96 -4.74 -0.05
N ASN A 133 -2.13 -3.53 0.49
CA ASN A 133 -3.14 -2.57 0.05
C ASN A 133 -2.61 -1.54 -0.95
N MET A 134 -1.29 -1.33 -1.00
CA MET A 134 -0.62 -0.40 -1.91
C MET A 134 0.41 -1.13 -2.74
N ILE A 135 -0.07 -1.72 -3.83
CA ILE A 135 0.74 -2.47 -4.77
C ILE A 135 0.88 -1.63 -6.05
N ASN A 136 2.12 -1.25 -6.39
CA ASN A 136 2.38 -0.56 -7.65
C ASN A 136 2.31 -1.58 -8.80
N SER A 137 1.18 -1.57 -9.53
CA SER A 137 0.91 -2.49 -10.63
C SER A 137 1.93 -2.39 -11.75
N GLU A 138 2.48 -1.21 -12.03
CA GLU A 138 3.48 -0.98 -13.08
C GLU A 138 4.77 -1.76 -12.79
N VAL A 139 5.23 -1.71 -11.53
CA VAL A 139 6.41 -2.47 -11.07
C VAL A 139 6.19 -3.97 -11.24
N ILE A 140 5.00 -4.46 -10.89
CA ILE A 140 4.66 -5.87 -11.04
C ILE A 140 4.63 -6.28 -12.49
N TYR A 141 3.90 -5.55 -13.34
CA TYR A 141 3.79 -5.89 -14.74
C TYR A 141 5.16 -5.89 -15.43
N SER A 142 5.99 -4.90 -15.12
CA SER A 142 7.36 -4.81 -15.62
C SER A 142 8.24 -5.97 -15.13
N PHE A 143 8.12 -6.36 -13.85
CA PHE A 143 8.82 -7.53 -13.31
C PHE A 143 8.37 -8.83 -13.97
N GLU A 144 7.06 -9.08 -14.09
CA GLU A 144 6.54 -10.32 -14.67
C GLU A 144 6.99 -10.45 -16.14
N LYS A 145 6.95 -9.35 -16.91
CA LYS A 145 7.41 -9.31 -18.29
C LYS A 145 8.91 -9.61 -18.45
N THR A 146 9.74 -9.12 -17.53
CA THR A 146 11.20 -9.25 -17.61
C THR A 146 11.73 -10.56 -17.01
N SER A 147 11.09 -11.05 -15.95
CA SER A 147 11.54 -12.23 -15.21
C SER A 147 10.84 -13.52 -15.62
N GLY A 148 9.62 -13.44 -16.18
CA GLY A 148 8.73 -14.58 -16.41
C GLY A 148 8.10 -15.15 -15.14
N ILE A 149 8.34 -14.56 -13.97
CA ILE A 149 7.76 -14.96 -12.68
C ILE A 149 6.47 -14.18 -12.46
N LEU A 150 5.38 -14.87 -12.16
CA LEU A 150 4.09 -14.28 -11.86
C LEU A 150 4.04 -13.73 -10.42
N VAL A 151 3.42 -12.57 -10.23
CA VAL A 151 3.16 -11.97 -8.91
C VAL A 151 1.67 -12.03 -8.60
N ARG A 152 1.27 -13.05 -7.85
CA ARG A 152 -0.09 -13.22 -7.35
C ARG A 152 -0.35 -12.19 -6.26
N GLN A 153 -1.46 -11.49 -6.35
CA GLN A 153 -1.85 -10.48 -5.37
C GLN A 153 -3.11 -10.96 -4.64
N GLY A 154 -3.11 -10.79 -3.33
CA GLY A 154 -4.31 -10.86 -2.51
C GLY A 154 -4.46 -9.60 -1.68
N ASN A 155 -5.71 -9.30 -1.33
CA ASN A 155 -6.04 -8.20 -0.43
C ASN A 155 -6.46 -8.80 0.92
N MET A 156 -5.85 -8.33 2.00
CA MET A 156 -6.08 -8.87 3.34
C MET A 156 -6.13 -7.74 4.37
N ASP A 157 -7.09 -7.82 5.28
CA ASP A 157 -7.12 -6.92 6.43
C ASP A 157 -5.96 -7.21 7.40
N SER A 158 -5.57 -6.20 8.18
CA SER A 158 -4.39 -6.29 9.06
C SER A 158 -4.53 -7.32 10.18
N GLN A 159 -5.76 -7.61 10.65
CA GLN A 159 -5.99 -8.60 11.70
C GLN A 159 -5.80 -10.01 11.16
N LYS A 160 -6.35 -10.30 9.97
CA LYS A 160 -6.18 -11.57 9.29
C LYS A 160 -4.72 -11.83 8.94
N LEU A 161 -4.00 -10.81 8.43
CA LEU A 161 -2.56 -10.91 8.18
C LEU A 161 -1.79 -11.25 9.46
N THR A 162 -2.10 -10.59 10.58
CA THR A 162 -1.46 -10.86 11.88
C THR A 162 -1.72 -12.30 12.32
N LEU A 163 -2.95 -12.80 12.18
CA LEU A 163 -3.29 -14.18 12.53
C LEU A 163 -2.55 -15.20 11.67
N LYS A 164 -2.45 -14.99 10.36
CA LYS A 164 -1.69 -15.88 9.44
C LYS A 164 -0.20 -15.91 9.79
N LEU A 165 0.40 -14.75 10.07
CA LEU A 165 1.79 -14.66 10.50
C LEU A 165 2.04 -15.41 11.82
N LEU A 166 1.13 -15.29 12.80
CA LEU A 166 1.22 -16.01 14.07
C LEU A 166 0.99 -17.53 13.91
N ALA A 167 0.15 -17.93 12.97
CA ALA A 167 -0.07 -19.33 12.61
C ALA A 167 1.13 -19.94 11.85
N GLY A 168 1.99 -19.10 11.28
CA GLY A 168 3.13 -19.52 10.49
C GLY A 168 2.74 -19.98 9.08
N ASP A 169 1.70 -19.38 8.50
CA ASP A 169 1.22 -19.71 7.17
C ASP A 169 2.28 -19.40 6.09
N SER A 170 2.37 -20.28 5.08
CA SER A 170 3.30 -20.20 3.95
C SER A 170 2.62 -19.89 2.61
N ASP A 171 1.32 -19.58 2.61
CA ASP A 171 0.52 -19.31 1.42
C ASP A 171 0.82 -17.94 0.76
N PHE A 172 1.64 -17.12 1.42
CA PHE A 172 2.21 -15.88 0.89
C PHE A 172 3.72 -15.76 1.11
N ASP A 173 4.37 -15.04 0.19
CA ASP A 173 5.81 -14.85 0.20
C ASP A 173 6.20 -13.47 0.73
N ILE A 174 5.43 -12.44 0.36
CA ILE A 174 5.68 -11.04 0.72
C ILE A 174 4.40 -10.45 1.32
N PHE A 175 4.54 -9.54 2.28
CA PHE A 175 3.41 -8.80 2.81
C PHE A 175 3.75 -7.33 3.04
N GLN A 176 2.73 -6.48 3.07
CA GLN A 176 2.82 -5.07 3.38
C GLN A 176 2.00 -4.78 4.63
N ALA A 177 2.61 -4.16 5.63
CA ALA A 177 1.89 -3.63 6.79
C ALA A 177 1.64 -2.13 6.57
N SER A 178 0.38 -1.76 6.32
CA SER A 178 -0.03 -0.38 6.02
C SER A 178 -0.25 0.49 7.26
N SER A 179 -0.64 -0.10 8.40
CA SER A 179 -0.83 0.56 9.70
C SER A 179 -0.37 -0.37 10.82
N GLY A 180 0.10 0.20 11.94
CA GLY A 180 0.66 -0.61 13.04
C GLY A 180 1.99 -1.29 12.69
N PHE A 181 2.71 -0.80 11.66
CA PHE A 181 3.98 -1.36 11.18
C PHE A 181 5.01 -1.57 12.31
N HIS A 182 5.08 -0.62 13.25
CA HIS A 182 5.94 -0.71 14.44
C HIS A 182 5.71 -1.96 15.30
N ASN A 183 4.51 -2.58 15.23
CA ASN A 183 4.23 -3.84 15.96
C ASN A 183 4.98 -5.04 15.37
N PHE A 184 5.35 -4.98 14.08
CA PHE A 184 6.09 -6.04 13.41
C PHE A 184 7.60 -5.85 13.51
N VAL A 185 8.10 -4.61 13.57
CA VAL A 185 9.54 -4.31 13.61
C VAL A 185 10.27 -5.07 14.72
N ASN A 186 9.61 -5.24 15.87
CA ASN A 186 10.16 -5.90 17.05
C ASN A 186 9.79 -7.39 17.15
N SER A 187 9.20 -7.99 16.11
CA SER A 187 8.78 -9.38 16.10
C SER A 187 9.60 -10.23 15.13
N ASP A 188 9.59 -11.55 15.32
CA ASP A 188 10.17 -12.52 14.37
C ASP A 188 9.23 -12.79 13.17
N SER A 189 8.36 -11.84 12.83
CA SER A 189 7.33 -12.00 11.79
C SER A 189 7.84 -11.74 10.37
N TYR A 190 9.10 -11.34 10.21
CA TYR A 190 9.74 -11.05 8.92
C TYR A 190 11.16 -11.61 8.87
N VAL A 191 11.68 -11.81 7.65
CA VAL A 191 13.09 -12.15 7.44
C VAL A 191 13.93 -10.87 7.52
N ASP A 192 14.97 -10.89 8.35
CA ASP A 192 15.98 -9.83 8.38
C ASP A 192 16.77 -9.80 7.07
N LEU A 193 16.61 -8.72 6.31
CA LEU A 193 17.22 -8.58 4.99
C LEU A 193 18.73 -8.29 5.07
N THR A 194 19.28 -7.98 6.25
CA THR A 194 20.74 -7.88 6.41
C THR A 194 21.44 -9.23 6.21
N GLU A 195 20.73 -10.34 6.43
CA GLU A 195 21.24 -11.69 6.20
C GLU A 195 21.28 -12.08 4.70
N ILE A 196 20.66 -11.27 3.83
CA ILE A 196 20.59 -11.51 2.39
C ILE A 196 21.51 -10.49 1.69
N ASP A 197 22.73 -10.91 1.38
CA ASP A 197 23.82 -10.06 0.85
C ASP A 197 23.40 -9.16 -0.33
N SER A 198 22.60 -9.69 -1.26
CA SER A 198 22.18 -8.98 -2.47
C SER A 198 21.15 -7.88 -2.21
N LEU A 199 20.26 -8.07 -1.22
CA LEU A 199 19.30 -7.05 -0.78
C LEU A 199 19.99 -6.02 0.10
N ARG A 200 20.79 -6.46 1.08
CA ARG A 200 21.57 -5.57 1.95
C ARG A 200 22.35 -4.53 1.15
N LYS A 201 23.11 -4.97 0.15
CA LYS A 201 23.92 -4.06 -0.69
C LYS A 201 23.06 -3.02 -1.42
N ARG A 202 21.92 -3.43 -2.00
CA ARG A 202 21.02 -2.51 -2.71
C ARG A 202 20.34 -1.51 -1.78
N ILE A 203 19.97 -1.92 -0.57
CA ILE A 203 19.44 -1.03 0.45
C ILE A 203 20.50 0.00 0.86
N GLU A 204 21.74 -0.44 1.07
CA GLU A 204 22.86 0.43 1.46
C GLU A 204 23.28 1.44 0.38
N GLU A 205 22.99 1.17 -0.90
CA GLU A 205 23.28 2.07 -2.02
C GLU A 205 22.41 3.34 -2.02
N ASN A 206 21.28 3.36 -1.31
CA ASN A 206 20.42 4.54 -1.20
C ASN A 206 20.20 4.93 0.28
N ALA A 207 20.63 6.13 0.64
CA ALA A 207 20.56 6.62 2.02
C ALA A 207 19.14 6.68 2.58
N ALA A 208 18.15 7.07 1.76
CA ALA A 208 16.74 7.14 2.16
C ALA A 208 16.16 5.74 2.38
N ALA A 209 16.41 4.81 1.46
CA ALA A 209 15.96 3.43 1.58
C ALA A 209 16.49 2.81 2.87
N ARG A 210 17.80 2.90 3.12
CA ARG A 210 18.43 2.43 4.37
C ARG A 210 17.82 3.09 5.59
N PHE A 211 17.62 4.41 5.57
CA PHE A 211 17.13 5.15 6.72
C PHE A 211 15.71 4.75 7.12
N VAL A 212 14.82 4.57 6.15
CA VAL A 212 13.41 4.21 6.40
C VAL A 212 13.28 2.79 6.94
N VAL A 213 14.12 1.84 6.49
CA VAL A 213 13.98 0.41 6.80
C VAL A 213 14.90 -0.12 7.89
N SER A 214 15.70 0.73 8.52
CA SER A 214 16.67 0.31 9.54
C SER A 214 16.10 0.35 10.96
N TYR A 215 16.33 -0.73 11.70
CA TYR A 215 16.07 -0.82 13.13
C TYR A 215 16.99 -1.84 13.79
N ASP A 216 17.64 -1.47 14.91
CA ASP A 216 18.53 -2.34 15.70
C ASP A 216 19.56 -3.12 14.86
N ASP A 217 20.28 -2.39 13.99
CA ASP A 217 21.24 -2.92 13.01
C ASP A 217 20.67 -3.91 11.96
N LYS A 218 19.34 -4.03 11.86
CA LYS A 218 18.62 -4.87 10.89
C LYS A 218 17.91 -4.07 9.81
N TYR A 219 17.54 -4.76 8.75
CA TYR A 219 16.70 -4.25 7.65
C TYR A 219 15.45 -5.10 7.54
N PHE A 220 14.30 -4.53 7.85
CA PHE A 220 13.06 -5.29 7.97
C PHE A 220 12.31 -5.47 6.65
N GLY A 221 12.66 -4.73 5.60
CA GLY A 221 11.92 -4.75 4.36
C GLY A 221 12.47 -3.85 3.26
N VAL A 222 11.75 -3.82 2.15
CA VAL A 222 12.04 -2.97 0.98
C VAL A 222 10.97 -1.90 0.85
N PRO A 223 11.33 -0.60 0.86
CA PRO A 223 10.35 0.47 0.75
C PRO A 223 9.75 0.49 -0.66
N THR A 224 8.43 0.57 -0.79
CA THR A 224 7.72 0.59 -2.08
C THR A 224 7.41 2.00 -2.56
N ARG A 225 7.78 2.99 -1.76
CA ARG A 225 7.75 4.44 -2.03
C ARG A 225 8.45 5.10 -0.85
N ILE A 226 9.13 6.23 -1.09
CA ILE A 226 9.60 7.11 -0.02
C ILE A 226 9.23 8.53 -0.40
N GLY A 227 8.63 9.28 0.53
CA GLY A 227 8.35 10.69 0.30
C GLY A 227 8.03 11.44 1.58
N ASP A 228 7.91 12.76 1.47
CA ASP A 228 7.40 13.63 2.54
C ASP A 228 5.97 14.07 2.18
N PRO A 229 4.93 13.37 2.68
CA PRO A 229 3.54 13.69 2.36
C PRO A 229 3.05 14.99 3.04
N TRP A 230 3.87 15.65 3.85
CA TRP A 230 3.53 16.90 4.55
C TRP A 230 4.24 18.13 3.98
N SER A 231 4.75 18.03 2.76
CA SER A 231 5.28 19.18 2.03
C SER A 231 4.20 20.25 1.81
N GLU A 232 4.65 21.49 1.64
CA GLU A 232 3.75 22.61 1.30
C GLU A 232 3.06 22.40 -0.05
N GLU A 233 3.72 21.76 -1.00
CA GLU A 233 3.15 21.46 -2.32
C GLU A 233 1.92 20.55 -2.20
N MET A 234 2.00 19.51 -1.35
CA MET A 234 0.91 18.57 -1.11
C MET A 234 -0.18 19.13 -0.20
N ASN A 235 0.19 20.04 0.72
CA ASN A 235 -0.73 20.59 1.72
C ASN A 235 -0.57 22.11 1.78
N PRO A 236 -1.07 22.87 0.79
CA PRO A 236 -0.82 24.31 0.71
C PRO A 236 -1.43 25.07 1.89
N GLU A 237 -0.94 26.29 2.11
CA GLU A 237 -1.54 27.22 3.06
C GLU A 237 -2.83 27.79 2.45
N ASP A 238 -3.99 27.26 2.86
CA ASP A 238 -5.30 27.52 2.24
C ASP A 238 -6.35 28.11 3.19
N GLY A 239 -6.01 28.36 4.45
CA GLY A 239 -6.94 28.88 5.45
C GLY A 239 -7.80 27.80 6.13
N SER A 240 -7.57 26.52 5.83
CA SER A 240 -8.29 25.40 6.43
C SER A 240 -7.64 24.91 7.73
N PRO A 241 -8.36 24.13 8.57
CA PRO A 241 -7.76 23.46 9.73
C PRO A 241 -6.67 22.43 9.37
N THR A 242 -6.45 22.17 8.09
CA THR A 242 -5.43 21.27 7.53
C THR A 242 -4.39 22.01 6.69
N SER A 243 -4.30 23.35 6.80
CA SER A 243 -3.27 24.11 6.11
C SER A 243 -1.84 23.68 6.52
N TYR A 244 -0.89 23.87 5.60
CA TYR A 244 0.54 23.51 5.77
C TYR A 244 1.06 23.72 7.19
N SER A 245 0.98 24.96 7.69
CA SER A 245 1.59 25.35 8.96
C SER A 245 1.04 24.60 10.17
N ILE A 246 -0.23 24.17 10.15
CA ILE A 246 -0.83 23.33 11.19
C ILE A 246 -0.25 21.91 11.10
N LEU A 247 -0.39 21.26 9.95
CA LEU A 247 0.07 19.88 9.75
C LEU A 247 1.58 19.73 9.99
N ARG A 248 2.35 20.74 9.56
CA ARG A 248 3.79 20.79 9.73
C ARG A 248 4.19 20.99 11.19
N SER A 249 3.50 21.84 11.94
CA SER A 249 3.76 22.02 13.38
C SER A 249 3.44 20.74 14.17
N GLU A 250 2.38 20.01 13.80
CA GLU A 250 2.08 18.70 14.37
C GLU A 250 3.20 17.70 14.09
N GLN A 251 3.66 17.64 12.83
CA GLN A 251 4.76 16.76 12.41
C GLN A 251 6.06 17.05 13.17
N ILE A 252 6.43 18.33 13.35
CA ILE A 252 7.62 18.71 14.11
C ILE A 252 7.49 18.31 15.58
N TYR A 253 6.32 18.54 16.18
CA TYR A 253 6.05 18.09 17.55
C TYR A 253 6.23 16.57 17.69
N TYR A 254 5.66 15.78 16.78
CA TYR A 254 5.80 14.33 16.81
C TYR A 254 7.26 13.90 16.66
N ALA A 255 7.97 14.44 15.66
CA ALA A 255 9.37 14.13 15.38
C ALA A 255 10.29 14.36 16.59
N TYR A 256 10.07 15.46 17.33
CA TYR A 256 10.93 15.82 18.45
C TYR A 256 10.60 15.06 19.74
N ASN A 257 9.33 14.74 19.93
CA ASN A 257 8.87 14.27 21.23
C ASN A 257 8.54 12.78 21.27
N ILE A 258 8.35 12.10 20.15
CA ILE A 258 7.93 10.70 20.12
C ILE A 258 8.97 9.86 19.36
N ASP A 259 9.47 8.82 20.03
CA ASP A 259 10.18 7.72 19.37
C ASP A 259 9.70 6.38 19.95
N ILE A 260 8.81 5.70 19.23
CA ILE A 260 8.30 4.39 19.65
C ILE A 260 9.38 3.31 19.67
N SER A 261 10.41 3.47 18.83
CA SER A 261 11.48 2.49 18.67
C SER A 261 12.41 2.47 19.89
N GLU A 262 12.54 3.62 20.55
CA GLU A 262 13.24 3.82 21.83
C GLU A 262 12.28 3.83 23.05
N LYS A 263 10.97 3.73 22.82
CA LYS A 263 9.91 3.96 23.83
C LYS A 263 10.07 5.30 24.58
N ARG A 264 10.47 6.35 23.86
CA ARG A 264 10.80 7.66 24.43
C ARG A 264 9.70 8.67 24.16
N TYR A 265 9.22 9.34 25.21
CA TYR A 265 8.40 10.54 25.10
C TYR A 265 9.04 11.74 25.81
N SER A 266 9.33 12.82 25.07
CA SER A 266 10.15 13.94 25.58
C SER A 266 9.37 15.18 26.04
N ASP A 267 8.02 15.10 26.11
CA ASP A 267 7.17 16.19 26.62
C ASP A 267 6.17 15.72 27.70
N PRO A 268 6.62 15.03 28.78
CA PRO A 268 5.72 14.46 29.79
C PRO A 268 4.85 15.50 30.53
N ASP A 269 5.32 16.75 30.62
CA ASP A 269 4.58 17.86 31.24
C ASP A 269 3.59 18.55 30.29
N GLY A 270 3.68 18.28 28.97
CA GLY A 270 2.81 18.83 27.94
C GLY A 270 3.08 20.30 27.60
N ASP A 271 4.27 20.81 27.89
CA ASP A 271 4.61 22.21 27.66
C ASP A 271 4.84 22.49 26.16
N GLU A 272 5.44 21.56 25.42
CA GLU A 272 5.58 21.68 23.95
C GLU A 272 4.24 21.44 23.25
N LEU A 273 3.44 20.48 23.73
CA LEU A 273 2.10 20.23 23.25
C LEU A 273 1.19 21.44 23.48
N TYR A 274 1.35 22.14 24.61
CA TYR A 274 0.64 23.38 24.87
C TYR A 274 0.96 24.45 23.83
N LYS A 275 2.23 24.60 23.42
CA LYS A 275 2.61 25.55 22.35
C LYS A 275 1.94 25.20 21.03
N LEU A 276 1.91 23.91 20.67
CA LEU A 276 1.22 23.43 19.47
C LEU A 276 -0.28 23.72 19.51
N LEU A 277 -0.98 23.26 20.56
CA LEU A 277 -2.43 23.45 20.69
C LEU A 277 -2.81 24.93 20.76
N ARG A 278 -1.98 25.76 21.40
CA ARG A 278 -2.18 27.21 21.44
C ARG A 278 -1.99 27.83 20.06
N PHE A 279 -0.98 27.41 19.29
CA PHE A 279 -0.80 27.88 17.92
C PHE A 279 -2.03 27.59 17.06
N ILE A 280 -2.56 26.36 17.13
CA ILE A 280 -3.76 25.92 16.39
C ILE A 280 -4.98 26.73 16.81
N HIS A 281 -5.17 26.95 18.12
CA HIS A 281 -6.24 27.79 18.65
C HIS A 281 -6.16 29.23 18.13
N ASP A 282 -4.97 29.85 18.22
CA ASP A 282 -4.77 31.26 17.87
C ASP A 282 -4.71 31.49 16.34
N ASN A 283 -4.53 30.42 15.54
CA ASN A 283 -4.42 30.46 14.08
C ASN A 283 -5.18 29.27 13.44
N PRO A 284 -6.53 29.24 13.53
CA PRO A 284 -7.32 28.07 13.12
C PRO A 284 -7.29 27.76 11.61
N GLY A 285 -6.87 28.72 10.79
CA GLY A 285 -6.62 28.54 9.35
C GLY A 285 -5.13 28.53 8.98
N GLY A 286 -4.24 28.32 9.96
CA GLY A 286 -2.81 28.30 9.77
C GLY A 286 -2.15 29.69 9.68
N ASN A 287 -0.85 29.73 10.00
CA ASN A 287 0.03 30.90 9.91
C ASN A 287 1.50 30.50 9.97
N LYS A 288 2.16 30.35 8.81
CA LYS A 288 3.60 30.00 8.74
C LYS A 288 4.51 30.88 9.59
N GLY A 289 4.27 32.19 9.58
CA GLY A 289 5.10 33.16 10.28
C GLY A 289 5.01 33.07 11.81
N LYS A 290 4.08 32.27 12.33
CA LYS A 290 3.86 32.05 13.78
C LYS A 290 4.01 30.58 14.19
N MET A 291 4.55 29.73 13.33
CA MET A 291 4.78 28.33 13.69
C MET A 291 5.57 28.24 15.00
N PRO A 292 5.14 27.39 15.95
CA PRO A 292 5.72 27.34 17.29
C PRO A 292 7.10 26.67 17.33
N PHE A 293 7.49 25.96 16.26
CA PHE A 293 8.74 25.23 16.13
C PHE A 293 9.48 25.74 14.88
N GLY A 294 10.77 26.04 15.03
CA GLY A 294 11.53 26.83 14.06
C GLY A 294 12.42 26.06 13.10
N ASP A 295 12.41 24.73 13.18
CA ASP A 295 13.36 23.89 12.43
C ASP A 295 12.71 23.27 11.19
N ASP A 296 13.43 23.34 10.08
CA ASP A 296 13.12 22.57 8.88
C ASP A 296 13.54 21.12 9.09
N ILE A 297 12.56 20.24 9.20
CA ILE A 297 12.76 18.79 9.31
C ILE A 297 12.32 18.07 8.04
N THR A 298 12.78 16.86 7.81
CA THR A 298 12.21 16.00 6.76
C THR A 298 11.62 14.79 7.42
N ILE A 299 10.34 14.49 7.18
CA ILE A 299 9.74 13.25 7.66
C ILE A 299 9.50 12.34 6.47
N LEU A 300 10.25 11.25 6.43
CA LEU A 300 10.11 10.25 5.39
C LEU A 300 9.04 9.24 5.80
N ASP A 301 7.99 9.17 4.99
CA ASP A 301 7.04 8.07 4.96
C ASP A 301 7.44 7.09 3.86
N GLY A 302 7.26 5.81 4.15
CA GLY A 302 7.41 4.76 3.16
C GLY A 302 6.60 3.55 3.55
N ALA A 303 5.77 3.08 2.61
CA ALA A 303 5.21 1.74 2.70
C ALA A 303 6.32 0.73 2.42
N VAL A 304 6.28 -0.44 3.07
CA VAL A 304 7.38 -1.41 3.03
C VAL A 304 6.84 -2.80 2.76
N TYR A 305 7.50 -3.51 1.84
CA TYR A 305 7.34 -4.95 1.67
C TYR A 305 8.27 -5.71 2.60
N LEU A 306 7.69 -6.63 3.36
CA LEU A 306 8.37 -7.55 4.25
C LEU A 306 8.36 -8.96 3.67
N LEU A 307 9.44 -9.70 3.86
CA LEU A 307 9.56 -11.09 3.41
C LEU A 307 9.06 -12.04 4.50
N ASN A 308 8.10 -12.91 4.16
CA ASN A 308 7.57 -13.92 5.07
C ASN A 308 8.67 -14.95 5.43
N PRO A 309 8.96 -15.20 6.73
CA PRO A 309 9.90 -16.23 7.16
C PRO A 309 9.53 -17.65 6.69
N LYS A 310 8.27 -17.87 6.34
CA LYS A 310 7.73 -19.14 5.86
C LYS A 310 7.54 -19.21 4.34
N SER A 311 7.96 -18.19 3.60
CA SER A 311 7.93 -18.19 2.14
C SER A 311 8.59 -19.44 1.56
N GLU A 312 7.83 -20.19 0.77
CA GLU A 312 8.31 -21.35 0.01
C GLU A 312 8.96 -20.94 -1.32
N ASN A 313 8.66 -19.74 -1.83
CA ASN A 313 9.23 -19.19 -3.08
C ASN A 313 10.30 -18.11 -2.82
N ARG A 314 11.05 -18.25 -1.72
CA ARG A 314 11.94 -17.20 -1.19
C ARG A 314 12.90 -16.61 -2.22
N GLU A 315 13.51 -17.43 -3.06
CA GLU A 315 14.45 -16.96 -4.09
C GLU A 315 13.79 -16.01 -5.08
N ASN A 316 12.61 -16.36 -5.58
CA ASN A 316 11.83 -15.53 -6.49
C ASN A 316 11.29 -14.28 -5.78
N ALA A 317 10.91 -14.39 -4.50
CA ALA A 317 10.49 -13.25 -3.69
C ALA A 317 11.64 -12.23 -3.50
N VAL A 318 12.85 -12.72 -3.21
CA VAL A 318 14.06 -11.89 -3.13
C VAL A 318 14.34 -11.19 -4.46
N ARG A 319 14.24 -11.92 -5.59
CA ARG A 319 14.39 -11.31 -6.93
C ARG A 319 13.39 -10.19 -7.18
N PHE A 320 12.15 -10.33 -6.74
CA PHE A 320 11.15 -9.27 -6.84
C PHE A 320 11.48 -8.07 -5.94
N LEU A 321 11.88 -8.31 -4.69
CA LEU A 321 12.28 -7.23 -3.77
C LEU A 321 13.51 -6.46 -4.28
N GLU A 322 14.48 -7.14 -4.90
CA GLU A 322 15.60 -6.50 -5.58
C GLU A 322 15.14 -5.63 -6.75
N TYR A 323 14.19 -6.14 -7.56
CA TYR A 323 13.62 -5.40 -8.68
C TYR A 323 12.91 -4.11 -8.21
N VAL A 324 12.16 -4.19 -7.10
CA VAL A 324 11.51 -3.03 -6.48
C VAL A 324 12.56 -1.97 -6.11
N LEU A 325 13.65 -2.35 -5.43
CA LEU A 325 14.74 -1.43 -5.09
C LEU A 325 15.36 -0.80 -6.35
N ASP A 326 15.64 -1.60 -7.37
CA ASP A 326 16.30 -1.14 -8.60
C ASP A 326 15.38 -0.19 -9.42
N VAL A 327 14.06 -0.39 -9.40
CA VAL A 327 13.09 0.55 -10.00
C VAL A 327 13.05 1.87 -9.22
N PHE A 328 12.81 1.83 -7.92
CA PHE A 328 12.64 3.05 -7.13
C PHE A 328 13.95 3.80 -6.87
N SER A 329 15.11 3.16 -7.02
CA SER A 329 16.41 3.86 -7.05
C SER A 329 16.76 4.45 -8.42
N GLY A 330 15.88 4.32 -9.43
CA GLY A 330 16.09 4.85 -10.77
C GLY A 330 17.06 4.05 -11.65
N LYS A 331 17.52 2.87 -11.21
CA LYS A 331 18.39 2.00 -12.03
C LYS A 331 17.64 1.31 -13.16
N ILE A 332 16.33 1.09 -12.99
CA ILE A 332 15.43 0.61 -14.04
C ILE A 332 14.47 1.76 -14.39
N PRO A 333 14.88 2.68 -15.27
CA PRO A 333 14.09 3.85 -15.60
C PRO A 333 12.86 3.49 -16.44
N GLY A 334 11.84 4.35 -16.39
CA GLY A 334 10.62 4.23 -17.20
C GLY A 334 9.61 3.19 -16.72
N VAL A 335 9.78 2.62 -15.53
CA VAL A 335 8.77 1.73 -14.91
C VAL A 335 7.80 2.52 -14.02
N VAL A 336 8.29 3.56 -13.36
CA VAL A 336 7.49 4.53 -12.58
C VAL A 336 8.00 5.93 -12.91
N SER A 337 7.18 6.95 -12.66
CA SER A 337 7.59 8.36 -12.82
C SER A 337 8.79 8.71 -11.93
N GLU A 338 9.70 9.57 -12.42
CA GLU A 338 10.93 9.94 -11.69
C GLU A 338 10.63 10.60 -10.33
N GLU A 339 9.48 11.28 -10.19
CA GLU A 339 9.00 11.84 -8.91
C GLU A 339 8.72 10.79 -7.83
N LEU A 340 8.58 9.51 -8.23
CA LEU A 340 8.38 8.39 -7.32
C LEU A 340 9.70 7.72 -6.92
N TYR A 341 10.83 8.10 -7.52
CA TYR A 341 12.14 7.58 -7.11
C TYR A 341 12.44 7.97 -5.67
N TYR A 342 13.24 7.14 -5.00
CA TYR A 342 13.70 7.43 -3.65
C TYR A 342 14.46 8.76 -3.65
N PRO A 343 14.18 9.64 -2.68
CA PRO A 343 14.85 10.92 -2.60
C PRO A 343 16.35 10.71 -2.34
N GLU A 344 17.18 11.52 -2.99
CA GLU A 344 18.59 11.63 -2.62
C GLU A 344 18.70 12.48 -1.34
N LEU A 345 19.25 11.90 -0.28
CA LEU A 345 19.47 12.60 0.98
C LEU A 345 20.94 13.00 1.08
N GLU A 346 21.22 14.30 1.04
CA GLU A 346 22.56 14.84 1.27
C GLU A 346 23.01 14.69 2.74
N SER A 347 22.05 14.71 3.67
CA SER A 347 22.25 14.57 5.11
C SER A 347 21.07 13.86 5.76
N LEU A 348 21.31 13.19 6.89
CA LEU A 348 20.27 12.66 7.78
C LEU A 348 20.01 13.60 8.97
N GLU A 349 20.69 14.75 9.04
CA GLU A 349 20.42 15.78 10.03
C GLU A 349 18.98 16.30 9.85
N ASN A 350 18.23 16.40 10.95
CA ASN A 350 16.81 16.76 10.96
C ASN A 350 15.90 15.87 10.09
N CYS A 351 16.35 14.67 9.72
CA CYS A 351 15.52 13.65 9.09
C CYS A 351 14.91 12.72 10.13
N TYR A 352 13.63 12.42 9.97
CA TYR A 352 12.86 11.52 10.82
C TYR A 352 12.10 10.51 9.96
N VAL A 353 11.80 9.35 10.52
CA VAL A 353 10.98 8.32 9.85
C VAL A 353 9.60 8.29 10.48
N GLN A 354 8.55 8.37 9.65
CA GLN A 354 7.17 8.46 10.14
C GLN A 354 6.82 7.34 11.11
N TRP A 355 7.19 6.09 10.81
CA TRP A 355 6.77 4.95 11.63
C TRP A 355 7.31 5.02 13.06
N LYS A 356 8.41 5.75 13.30
CA LYS A 356 8.98 5.96 14.64
C LYS A 356 8.23 7.02 15.44
N CYS A 357 7.95 8.16 14.82
CA CYS A 357 7.42 9.35 15.52
C CYS A 357 5.90 9.52 15.42
N ARG A 358 5.25 8.87 14.45
CA ARG A 358 3.82 9.02 14.18
C ARG A 358 3.00 7.71 14.14
N PRO A 359 3.16 6.76 15.09
CA PRO A 359 2.18 5.68 15.26
C PRO A 359 0.78 6.23 15.55
N LEU A 360 -0.23 5.87 14.76
CA LEU A 360 -1.61 6.40 14.88
C LEU A 360 -2.21 6.15 16.26
N GLU A 361 -1.92 4.98 16.84
CA GLU A 361 -2.37 4.58 18.17
C GLU A 361 -1.79 5.50 19.24
N LEU A 362 -0.52 5.88 19.12
CA LEU A 362 0.15 6.78 20.07
C LEU A 362 -0.24 8.25 19.88
N ILE A 363 -0.42 8.71 18.64
CA ILE A 363 -0.77 10.11 18.37
C ILE A 363 -2.27 10.38 18.46
N GLY A 364 -3.12 9.35 18.56
CA GLY A 364 -4.57 9.47 18.68
C GLY A 364 -5.05 10.47 19.74
N PRO A 365 -4.50 10.47 20.98
CA PRO A 365 -4.80 11.50 21.98
C PRO A 365 -4.50 12.92 21.50
N VAL A 366 -3.38 13.14 20.81
CA VAL A 366 -3.00 14.46 20.27
C VAL A 366 -3.96 14.90 19.18
N LEU A 367 -4.34 13.99 18.27
CA LEU A 367 -5.35 14.27 17.24
C LEU A 367 -6.71 14.61 17.84
N ASN A 368 -7.11 13.93 18.92
CA ASN A 368 -8.35 14.23 19.64
C ASN A 368 -8.31 15.60 20.31
N ALA A 369 -7.20 15.95 20.97
CA ALA A 369 -7.01 17.26 21.58
C ALA A 369 -7.06 18.38 20.52
N ARG A 370 -6.39 18.19 19.37
CA ARG A 370 -6.45 19.10 18.21
C ARG A 370 -7.88 19.28 17.71
N ASN A 371 -8.62 18.20 17.50
CA ASN A 371 -10.01 18.27 17.06
C ASN A 371 -10.91 19.00 18.08
N GLN A 372 -10.63 18.84 19.38
CA GLN A 372 -11.32 19.58 20.43
C GLN A 372 -11.03 21.08 20.37
N ILE A 373 -9.76 21.49 20.17
CA ILE A 373 -9.40 22.89 19.97
C ILE A 373 -10.16 23.49 18.77
N ILE A 374 -10.15 22.80 17.63
CA ILE A 374 -10.81 23.26 16.40
C ILE A 374 -12.33 23.38 16.60
N ALA A 375 -12.95 22.40 17.26
CA ALA A 375 -14.41 22.39 17.47
C ALA A 375 -14.88 23.46 18.47
N GLN A 376 -14.08 23.76 19.48
CA GLN A 376 -14.45 24.70 20.55
C GLN A 376 -14.00 26.14 20.25
N GLY A 377 -12.99 26.34 19.39
CA GLY A 377 -12.50 27.65 18.97
C GLY A 377 -12.24 28.58 20.16
N ASP A 378 -12.65 29.86 20.02
CA ASP A 378 -12.45 30.93 21.00
C ASP A 378 -13.11 30.70 22.38
N SER A 379 -13.89 29.63 22.56
CA SER A 379 -14.54 29.32 23.85
C SER A 379 -13.58 28.76 24.90
N LEU A 380 -12.38 28.34 24.50
CA LEU A 380 -11.37 27.79 25.39
C LEU A 380 -10.46 28.88 25.98
N SER A 381 -10.32 28.90 27.29
CA SER A 381 -9.32 29.77 27.92
C SER A 381 -7.92 29.20 27.76
N SER A 382 -6.88 30.04 27.87
CA SER A 382 -5.49 29.56 27.87
C SER A 382 -5.21 28.53 28.99
N GLY A 383 -5.95 28.59 30.10
CA GLY A 383 -5.87 27.62 31.18
C GLY A 383 -6.46 26.27 30.80
N ASP A 384 -7.56 26.25 30.05
CA ASP A 384 -8.17 25.02 29.54
C ASP A 384 -7.28 24.33 28.52
N ILE A 385 -6.68 25.11 27.60
CA ILE A 385 -5.72 24.58 26.61
C ILE A 385 -4.49 23.97 27.31
N LYS A 386 -3.95 24.65 28.33
CA LYS A 386 -2.82 24.13 29.11
C LYS A 386 -3.17 22.85 29.87
N LYS A 387 -4.37 22.79 30.44
CA LYS A 387 -4.87 21.58 31.12
C LYS A 387 -5.01 20.43 30.13
N LEU A 388 -5.61 20.68 28.96
CA LEU A 388 -5.78 19.69 27.90
C LEU A 388 -4.43 19.14 27.41
N ALA A 389 -3.45 20.02 27.18
CA ALA A 389 -2.09 19.62 26.79
C ALA A 389 -1.47 18.67 27.80
N ARG A 390 -1.47 19.04 29.10
CA ARG A 390 -0.92 18.19 30.17
C ARG A 390 -1.62 16.85 30.29
N GLU A 391 -2.96 16.82 30.22
CA GLU A 391 -3.73 15.57 30.29
C GLU A 391 -3.46 14.67 29.09
N THR A 392 -3.33 15.26 27.90
CA THR A 392 -3.00 14.54 26.66
C THR A 392 -1.57 14.00 26.69
N ALA A 393 -0.61 14.80 27.14
CA ALA A 393 0.79 14.40 27.29
C ALA A 393 0.94 13.21 28.26
N ALA A 394 0.27 13.28 29.41
CA ALA A 394 0.23 12.17 30.37
C ALA A 394 -0.36 10.90 29.73
N GLN A 395 -1.41 11.02 28.91
CA GLN A 395 -1.98 9.88 28.20
C GLN A 395 -0.99 9.26 27.19
N VAL A 396 -0.28 10.10 26.42
CA VAL A 396 0.74 9.62 25.47
C VAL A 396 1.89 8.91 26.20
N ALA A 397 2.40 9.50 27.29
CA ALA A 397 3.43 8.91 28.14
C ALA A 397 3.03 7.51 28.65
N MET A 398 1.80 7.38 29.14
CA MET A 398 1.26 6.09 29.58
C MET A 398 1.18 5.06 28.44
N MET A 399 0.86 5.49 27.21
CA MET A 399 0.70 4.60 26.06
C MET A 399 2.03 4.14 25.48
N ILE A 400 3.08 4.98 25.51
CA ILE A 400 4.41 4.58 25.05
C ILE A 400 5.11 3.64 26.05
N GLY A 401 4.69 3.67 27.32
CA GLY A 401 5.16 2.79 28.38
C GLY A 401 6.12 3.43 29.38
N GLU A 402 5.99 4.74 29.62
CA GLU A 402 6.67 5.47 30.70
C GLU A 402 5.93 5.41 32.04
#